data_AF-A0AAD4GL31-F1
#
_entry.id   AF-A0AAD4GL31-F1
#
_cell.length_a   1.000
_cell.length_b   1.000
_cell.length_c   1.000
_cell.angle_alpha   90.00
_cell.angle_beta   90.00
_cell.angle_gamma   90.00
#
_symmetry.space_group_name_H-M   'P 1'
#
loop_
_entity.id
_entity.type
_entity.pdbx_description
1 polymer ?
#
loop_
_entity_poly.entity_id
_entity_poly.type
_entity_poly.pdbx_seq_one_letter_code
_entity_poly.pdbx_strand_id
1 'polypeptide(L)'
;MSDDDPSDSSRGANDVQTPYTARDASPTPPLYANVVSSLIRNPLPALSPSHSAVAPISPSATSFAHLQNDPTSDRVPTSPSLSLALSSSSEQLPVPSFISRPSWSSASSENGTSTGHSLGSDLVPTSSGYKSPTYLSRSPDLSPAPLTNLDPLDERAEGEADTEPGPPTRPAIPLSANQYVEREMLMGVSLGFNLPVISTELLPMTNAMPNVITLPYGKAPVFHFQAPGWRKLLKLMARLSATRVEPTIEAISVAKHDLKLRTVIQFVKIHHSASEWRTVLYLTTDHPVPSNLPNSYKYTNGDVNVLPYSYTLSPLPTLLRDGPESSMVKYYVVPSTPSTPYPNLPINFPNLAMYLQSAVQDSRRAANDSSSGLRKLAQYIDSCHQTDPERVAPIDPEVVSKRGVGGMIKRVMGRHKSNKNSRGNDEIYDLVTPFVSDEWG
;
A
#
# COMPACT_ATOMS: atom_id res chain seq x y z
N MET A 1 14.56 17.62 -72.22
CA MET A 1 15.41 16.44 -71.96
C MET A 1 15.07 16.02 -70.54
N SER A 2 13.86 15.51 -70.24
CA SER A 2 13.04 14.50 -70.94
C SER A 2 13.77 13.17 -71.02
N ASP A 3 13.43 12.29 -70.07
CA ASP A 3 13.53 10.82 -69.98
C ASP A 3 12.83 10.51 -68.63
N ASP A 4 11.55 10.12 -68.49
CA ASP A 4 10.71 9.13 -69.18
C ASP A 4 11.42 7.79 -69.39
N ASP A 5 11.25 6.87 -68.44
CA ASP A 5 10.95 5.48 -68.80
C ASP A 5 10.06 4.80 -67.72
N PRO A 6 9.08 3.96 -68.12
CA PRO A 6 7.95 3.51 -67.32
C PRO A 6 8.05 2.00 -66.99
N SER A 7 6.89 1.41 -66.66
CA SER A 7 6.55 -0.03 -66.70
C SER A 7 7.06 -0.87 -65.52
N ASP A 8 6.33 -1.83 -64.96
CA ASP A 8 4.98 -2.35 -65.17
C ASP A 8 4.74 -3.42 -64.10
N SER A 9 3.48 -3.83 -63.96
CA SER A 9 3.06 -5.18 -63.61
C SER A 9 2.83 -5.58 -62.14
N SER A 10 1.54 -5.51 -61.79
CA SER A 10 0.67 -6.69 -61.68
C SER A 10 0.45 -7.38 -60.32
N ARG A 11 -0.83 -7.37 -59.97
CA ARG A 11 -1.66 -8.49 -59.44
C ARG A 11 -1.53 -8.89 -57.96
N GLY A 12 -2.66 -8.71 -57.26
CA GLY A 12 -2.96 -9.40 -56.01
C GLY A 12 -4.31 -9.01 -55.42
N ALA A 13 -5.39 -9.05 -56.21
CA ALA A 13 -6.74 -9.01 -55.69
C ALA A 13 -7.05 -10.32 -54.96
N ASN A 14 -7.36 -10.24 -53.67
CA ASN A 14 -8.08 -11.29 -52.94
C ASN A 14 -9.10 -10.61 -52.03
N ASP A 15 -10.22 -10.29 -52.67
CA ASP A 15 -11.50 -9.95 -52.07
C ASP A 15 -12.10 -11.27 -51.56
N VAL A 16 -11.96 -11.56 -50.26
CA VAL A 16 -12.64 -12.69 -49.61
C VAL A 16 -13.82 -12.13 -48.84
N GLN A 17 -14.92 -12.03 -49.57
CA GLN A 17 -16.27 -11.81 -49.06
C GLN A 17 -16.75 -13.09 -48.35
N THR A 18 -16.75 -13.10 -47.02
CA THR A 18 -17.47 -14.12 -46.24
C THR A 18 -18.90 -13.65 -45.99
N PRO A 19 -19.93 -14.39 -46.43
CA PRO A 19 -21.32 -14.10 -46.08
C PRO A 19 -21.63 -14.70 -44.70
N TYR A 20 -21.69 -13.88 -43.66
CA TYR A 20 -22.31 -14.29 -42.41
C TYR A 20 -23.82 -14.12 -42.53
N THR A 21 -24.46 -15.26 -42.77
CA THR A 21 -25.89 -15.50 -42.67
C THR A 21 -26.41 -15.10 -41.29
N ALA A 22 -27.38 -14.19 -41.29
CA ALA A 22 -28.26 -13.91 -40.18
C ALA A 22 -28.99 -15.17 -39.73
N ARG A 23 -28.92 -15.48 -38.43
CA ARG A 23 -29.85 -16.39 -37.75
C ARG A 23 -30.24 -15.81 -36.40
N ASP A 24 -31.56 -15.62 -36.28
CA ASP A 24 -32.41 -15.72 -35.10
C ASP A 24 -32.05 -14.89 -33.87
N ALA A 25 -32.57 -13.66 -33.89
CA ALA A 25 -32.94 -12.92 -32.71
C ALA A 25 -34.17 -13.60 -32.04
N SER A 26 -33.95 -14.27 -30.92
CA SER A 26 -35.01 -14.61 -29.97
C SER A 26 -35.20 -13.44 -28.98
N PRO A 27 -36.41 -12.89 -28.81
CA PRO A 27 -36.66 -11.76 -27.92
C PRO A 27 -36.74 -12.24 -26.47
N THR A 28 -35.80 -11.83 -25.63
CA THR A 28 -35.87 -12.03 -24.18
C THR A 28 -36.78 -10.95 -23.57
N PRO A 29 -37.81 -11.33 -22.79
CA PRO A 29 -38.82 -10.40 -22.26
C PRO A 29 -38.28 -9.52 -21.12
N PRO A 30 -38.80 -8.28 -20.96
CA PRO A 30 -38.45 -7.41 -19.84
C PRO A 30 -39.42 -7.65 -18.66
N LEU A 31 -38.94 -8.26 -17.58
CA LEU A 31 -39.60 -8.33 -16.27
C LEU A 31 -38.45 -8.32 -15.25
N TYR A 32 -38.21 -7.35 -14.37
CA TYR A 32 -39.11 -6.63 -13.48
C TYR A 32 -38.62 -5.19 -13.26
N ALA A 33 -39.46 -4.23 -13.60
CA ALA A 33 -39.53 -2.95 -12.90
C ALA A 33 -40.82 -2.98 -12.07
N ASN A 34 -40.78 -2.36 -10.88
CA ASN A 34 -41.85 -2.17 -9.90
C ASN A 34 -42.01 -3.26 -8.84
N VAL A 35 -41.34 -3.06 -7.70
CA VAL A 35 -42.01 -3.16 -6.40
C VAL A 35 -41.80 -1.84 -5.66
N VAL A 36 -42.81 -0.99 -5.80
CA VAL A 36 -43.49 -0.23 -4.74
C VAL A 36 -42.61 0.45 -3.69
N SER A 37 -42.52 1.77 -3.87
CA SER A 37 -42.50 2.75 -2.79
C SER A 37 -43.56 2.45 -1.73
N SER A 38 -43.14 2.17 -0.50
CA SER A 38 -43.93 2.45 0.70
C SER A 38 -43.22 3.53 1.51
N LEU A 39 -43.75 4.74 1.38
CA LEU A 39 -43.54 5.85 2.30
C LEU A 39 -43.77 5.39 3.75
N ILE A 40 -42.75 5.49 4.59
CA ILE A 40 -42.94 5.78 6.01
C ILE A 40 -42.29 7.12 6.29
N ARG A 41 -43.14 8.13 6.25
CA ARG A 41 -42.89 9.50 6.66
C ARG A 41 -42.94 9.51 8.19
N ASN A 42 -41.79 9.37 8.86
CA ASN A 42 -41.71 9.67 10.29
C ASN A 42 -41.58 11.19 10.47
N PRO A 43 -42.55 11.87 11.10
CA PRO A 43 -42.42 13.28 11.42
C PRO A 43 -41.39 13.46 12.54
N LEU A 44 -40.44 14.36 12.32
CA LEU A 44 -39.61 14.95 13.37
C LEU A 44 -40.52 15.48 14.50
N PRO A 45 -40.23 15.21 15.78
CA PRO A 45 -40.77 16.02 16.86
C PRO A 45 -40.12 17.41 16.80
N ALA A 46 -40.96 18.43 16.62
CA ALA A 46 -40.59 19.83 16.78
C ALA A 46 -40.11 20.07 18.21
N LEU A 47 -38.82 20.39 18.37
CA LEU A 47 -38.29 20.95 19.62
C LEU A 47 -38.35 22.47 19.53
N SER A 48 -39.17 23.03 20.43
CA SER A 48 -39.37 24.45 20.66
C SER A 48 -38.07 25.18 21.03
N PRO A 49 -37.90 26.46 20.63
CA PRO A 49 -36.77 27.27 21.05
C PRO A 49 -37.07 27.89 22.43
N SER A 50 -36.47 27.35 23.48
CA SER A 50 -36.41 28.03 24.78
C SER A 50 -35.20 28.96 24.81
N HIS A 51 -35.47 30.25 24.75
CA HIS A 51 -34.54 31.32 25.04
C HIS A 51 -33.97 31.16 26.46
N SER A 52 -32.65 31.20 26.61
CA SER A 52 -31.99 31.61 27.85
C SER A 52 -30.72 32.36 27.48
N ALA A 53 -30.75 33.64 27.82
CA ALA A 53 -29.67 34.59 27.63
C ALA A 53 -28.45 34.21 28.46
N VAL A 54 -27.28 34.19 27.82
CA VAL A 54 -25.98 34.21 28.50
C VAL A 54 -25.25 35.45 28.01
N ALA A 55 -24.85 36.27 28.98
CA ALA A 55 -24.28 37.60 28.84
C ALA A 55 -22.88 37.59 28.18
N PRO A 56 -22.46 38.71 27.56
CA PRO A 56 -21.16 38.86 26.94
C PRO A 56 -20.07 39.11 27.98
N ILE A 57 -18.98 38.35 27.91
CA ILE A 57 -17.77 38.59 28.71
C ILE A 57 -16.84 39.48 27.88
N SER A 58 -16.77 40.75 28.28
CA SER A 58 -15.82 41.75 27.78
C SER A 58 -14.41 41.52 28.38
N PRO A 59 -13.34 41.95 27.69
CA PRO A 59 -11.97 41.84 28.16
C PRO A 59 -11.62 42.95 29.15
N SER A 60 -11.16 42.58 30.35
CA SER A 60 -10.61 43.54 31.32
C SER A 60 -9.12 43.73 31.08
N ALA A 61 -8.77 44.93 30.62
CA ALA A 61 -7.43 45.49 30.64
C ALA A 61 -7.06 45.85 32.09
N THR A 62 -5.91 45.35 32.57
CA THR A 62 -5.33 45.76 33.85
C THR A 62 -4.30 46.85 33.60
N SER A 63 -4.71 48.09 33.84
CA SER A 63 -3.84 49.25 34.06
C SER A 63 -3.96 49.61 35.55
N PHE A 64 -2.83 49.75 36.24
CA PHE A 64 -2.79 50.41 37.55
C PHE A 64 -1.72 51.50 37.56
N ALA A 65 -2.20 52.70 37.85
CA ALA A 65 -1.51 53.95 38.16
C ALA A 65 -0.53 53.78 39.34
N HIS A 66 0.67 54.37 39.34
CA HIS A 66 1.00 55.79 39.58
C HIS A 66 0.45 56.40 40.88
N LEU A 67 1.35 56.61 41.85
CA LEU A 67 1.43 57.71 42.86
C LEU A 67 2.83 57.56 43.53
N GLN A 68 3.85 58.41 43.29
CA GLN A 68 4.17 59.77 43.78
C GLN A 68 4.78 59.88 45.21
N ASN A 69 6.01 60.42 45.23
CA ASN A 69 6.76 61.16 46.28
C ASN A 69 7.27 60.36 47.51
N ASP A 70 8.49 60.57 48.05
CA ASP A 70 9.32 61.78 48.19
C ASP A 70 10.82 61.41 48.54
N PRO A 71 11.75 62.30 49.00
CA PRO A 71 13.01 62.62 48.30
C PRO A 71 14.30 62.32 49.10
N THR A 72 15.48 62.46 48.46
CA THR A 72 16.63 63.31 48.89
C THR A 72 17.91 63.04 48.07
N SER A 73 18.56 64.14 47.63
CA SER A 73 20.00 64.42 47.36
C SER A 73 21.00 63.25 47.33
N ASP A 74 22.01 63.18 46.45
CA ASP A 74 22.87 64.25 45.93
C ASP A 74 23.83 63.73 44.83
N ARG A 75 24.37 64.66 44.02
CA ARG A 75 25.63 64.61 43.21
C ARG A 75 25.68 64.02 41.79
N VAL A 76 25.32 64.91 40.86
CA VAL A 76 26.00 65.45 39.63
C VAL A 76 27.56 65.34 39.64
N PRO A 77 28.32 65.50 38.52
CA PRO A 77 28.19 65.09 37.10
C PRO A 77 29.49 64.45 36.52
N THR A 78 29.49 63.98 35.26
CA THR A 78 30.29 64.57 34.15
C THR A 78 30.23 63.70 32.88
N SER A 79 29.73 64.29 31.79
CA SER A 79 30.02 63.92 30.40
C SER A 79 31.43 64.42 30.02
N PRO A 80 32.07 63.94 28.94
CA PRO A 80 31.75 64.53 27.64
C PRO A 80 31.79 63.58 26.42
N SER A 81 31.05 64.04 25.43
CA SER A 81 30.99 63.70 24.01
C SER A 81 32.35 63.70 23.31
N LEU A 82 32.56 62.82 22.33
CA LEU A 82 33.35 63.13 21.13
C LEU A 82 32.89 62.31 19.91
N SER A 83 33.11 62.95 18.77
CA SER A 83 32.54 62.83 17.43
C SER A 83 33.25 61.86 16.47
N LEU A 84 32.48 61.46 15.45
CA LEU A 84 32.82 61.17 14.04
C LEU A 84 34.31 61.11 13.62
N ALA A 85 34.68 60.02 12.94
CA ALA A 85 35.65 60.07 11.83
C ALA A 85 35.43 58.91 10.83
N LEU A 86 35.11 59.30 9.59
CA LEU A 86 35.33 58.53 8.37
C LEU A 86 36.84 58.42 8.13
N SER A 87 37.37 57.25 7.75
CA SER A 87 38.53 57.15 6.86
C SER A 87 38.69 55.77 6.26
N SER A 88 38.80 55.77 4.94
CA SER A 88 39.21 54.72 4.04
C SER A 88 40.60 54.17 4.34
N SER A 89 40.78 52.86 4.24
CA SER A 89 42.08 52.27 3.88
C SER A 89 41.85 50.94 3.18
N SER A 90 42.47 50.85 2.01
CA SER A 90 42.51 49.75 1.06
C SER A 90 43.51 48.71 1.55
N GLU A 91 43.14 47.41 1.59
CA GLU A 91 44.13 46.33 1.56
C GLU A 91 43.57 45.08 0.87
N GLN A 92 44.44 44.45 0.08
CA GLN A 92 44.20 43.44 -0.94
C GLN A 92 44.06 42.02 -0.39
N LEU A 93 43.16 41.23 -1.03
CA LEU A 93 43.25 39.80 -1.47
C LEU A 93 43.75 38.71 -0.48
N PRO A 94 43.15 37.48 -0.47
CA PRO A 94 43.13 36.63 -1.66
C PRO A 94 41.83 35.84 -1.96
N VAL A 95 41.79 35.43 -3.23
CA VAL A 95 40.76 34.73 -4.01
C VAL A 95 40.53 33.29 -3.54
N PRO A 96 39.28 32.80 -3.42
CA PRO A 96 39.00 31.37 -3.46
C PRO A 96 38.71 30.90 -4.90
N SER A 97 39.36 29.79 -5.27
CA SER A 97 39.31 29.15 -6.59
C SER A 97 37.90 28.64 -6.93
N PHE A 98 37.40 29.06 -8.09
CA PHE A 98 36.23 28.50 -8.75
C PHE A 98 36.57 27.10 -9.31
N ILE A 99 35.88 26.06 -8.84
CA ILE A 99 35.85 24.76 -9.52
C ILE A 99 34.74 24.82 -10.56
N SER A 100 35.16 24.90 -11.83
CA SER A 100 34.31 24.90 -13.01
C SER A 100 33.59 23.56 -13.18
N ARG A 101 32.26 23.62 -13.31
CA ARG A 101 31.43 22.56 -13.88
C ARG A 101 31.78 22.34 -15.36
N PRO A 102 31.98 21.09 -15.84
CA PRO A 102 31.92 20.83 -17.26
C PRO A 102 30.46 20.77 -17.73
N SER A 103 30.16 21.68 -18.66
CA SER A 103 29.00 21.64 -19.55
C SER A 103 29.21 20.49 -20.54
N TRP A 104 28.26 19.55 -20.60
CA TRP A 104 28.21 18.57 -21.69
C TRP A 104 27.16 19.03 -22.69
N SER A 105 27.66 19.64 -23.76
CA SER A 105 26.95 19.90 -24.99
C SER A 105 26.61 18.60 -25.69
N SER A 106 25.35 18.48 -26.07
CA SER A 106 24.82 17.49 -27.01
C SER A 106 25.54 17.62 -28.35
N ALA A 107 26.26 16.57 -28.74
CA ALA A 107 26.77 16.41 -30.10
C ALA A 107 25.98 15.27 -30.77
N SER A 108 25.17 15.66 -31.74
CA SER A 108 24.68 14.82 -32.83
C SER A 108 25.87 14.20 -33.57
N SER A 109 25.88 12.88 -33.74
CA SER A 109 26.75 12.20 -34.71
C SER A 109 25.88 11.26 -35.54
N GLU A 110 25.63 11.68 -36.77
CA GLU A 110 25.24 10.83 -37.88
C GLU A 110 26.49 10.16 -38.48
N ASN A 111 26.23 9.09 -39.23
CA ASN A 111 27.08 8.37 -40.19
C ASN A 111 28.15 7.38 -39.69
N GLY A 112 28.10 6.17 -40.29
CA GLY A 112 29.29 5.32 -40.42
C GLY A 112 29.04 3.82 -40.52
N THR A 113 28.53 3.36 -41.67
CA THR A 113 28.64 1.98 -42.17
C THR A 113 30.06 1.40 -42.10
N SER A 114 30.22 0.13 -41.69
CA SER A 114 31.02 -0.87 -42.42
C SER A 114 30.91 -2.29 -41.83
N THR A 115 30.50 -3.19 -42.73
CA THR A 115 30.97 -4.57 -42.97
C THR A 115 32.05 -5.17 -42.06
N GLY A 116 31.78 -6.39 -41.58
CA GLY A 116 32.79 -7.31 -41.04
C GLY A 116 32.21 -8.70 -40.78
N HIS A 117 32.47 -9.62 -41.70
CA HIS A 117 32.06 -11.04 -41.69
C HIS A 117 32.65 -11.82 -40.50
N SER A 118 31.89 -12.77 -39.96
CA SER A 118 32.43 -14.09 -39.59
C SER A 118 31.33 -15.15 -39.50
N LEU A 119 31.42 -16.07 -40.46
CA LEU A 119 30.80 -17.39 -40.49
C LEU A 119 31.44 -18.28 -39.43
N GLY A 120 30.63 -19.13 -38.78
CA GLY A 120 31.10 -20.07 -37.77
C GLY A 120 30.07 -21.15 -37.45
N SER A 121 29.86 -22.02 -38.43
CA SER A 121 29.49 -23.44 -38.37
C SER A 121 28.54 -23.97 -37.27
N ASP A 122 27.40 -24.45 -37.76
CA ASP A 122 26.82 -25.77 -37.54
C ASP A 122 27.50 -26.67 -36.48
N LEU A 123 26.73 -27.08 -35.48
CA LEU A 123 26.63 -28.49 -35.06
C LEU A 123 25.34 -28.69 -34.27
N VAL A 124 24.42 -29.43 -34.89
CA VAL A 124 23.22 -30.03 -34.29
C VAL A 124 23.65 -31.15 -33.34
N PRO A 125 22.96 -31.30 -32.19
CA PRO A 125 22.61 -32.64 -31.76
C PRO A 125 21.11 -32.78 -31.51
N THR A 126 20.56 -33.75 -32.23
CA THR A 126 19.26 -34.35 -32.07
C THR A 126 19.15 -35.17 -30.78
N SER A 127 17.89 -35.37 -30.39
CA SER A 127 17.38 -36.39 -29.45
C SER A 127 17.41 -36.06 -27.96
N SER A 128 16.21 -35.93 -27.40
CA SER A 128 15.80 -36.62 -26.18
C SER A 128 14.33 -36.30 -25.92
N GLY A 129 13.46 -37.26 -26.23
CA GLY A 129 12.03 -37.16 -26.01
C GLY A 129 11.69 -37.06 -24.53
N TYR A 130 10.91 -36.04 -24.17
CA TYR A 130 10.23 -35.98 -22.88
C TYR A 130 8.77 -36.32 -23.10
N LYS A 131 8.41 -37.49 -22.57
CA LYS A 131 7.04 -38.00 -22.47
C LYS A 131 6.24 -37.05 -21.59
N SER A 132 5.16 -36.49 -22.13
CA SER A 132 4.13 -35.82 -21.35
C SER A 132 3.42 -36.84 -20.46
N PRO A 133 3.31 -36.63 -19.14
CA PRO A 133 2.39 -37.42 -18.33
C PRO A 133 0.98 -36.83 -18.48
N THR A 134 0.15 -37.54 -19.25
CA THR A 134 -1.30 -37.32 -19.28
C THR A 134 -1.88 -37.76 -17.94
N TYR A 135 -2.03 -36.83 -17.00
CA TYR A 135 -2.85 -37.06 -15.80
C TYR A 135 -4.32 -36.90 -16.19
N LEU A 136 -4.98 -38.03 -16.41
CA LEU A 136 -6.44 -38.12 -16.40
C LEU A 136 -6.90 -37.83 -14.96
N SER A 137 -7.37 -36.60 -14.75
CA SER A 137 -8.04 -36.22 -13.51
C SER A 137 -9.43 -36.87 -13.49
N ARG A 138 -9.53 -37.96 -12.73
CA ARG A 138 -10.76 -38.69 -12.46
C ARG A 138 -11.57 -37.91 -11.42
N SER A 139 -12.61 -37.22 -11.88
CA SER A 139 -13.61 -36.59 -11.02
C SER A 139 -14.31 -37.64 -10.16
N PRO A 140 -14.43 -37.46 -8.83
CA PRO A 140 -15.36 -38.24 -8.03
C PRO A 140 -16.78 -37.72 -8.28
N ASP A 141 -17.61 -38.59 -8.83
CA ASP A 141 -19.05 -38.46 -8.97
C ASP A 141 -19.67 -38.50 -7.56
N LEU A 142 -20.11 -37.34 -7.05
CA LEU A 142 -20.85 -37.23 -5.80
C LEU A 142 -22.34 -37.11 -6.14
N SER A 143 -23.05 -38.21 -5.95
CA SER A 143 -24.50 -38.28 -6.00
C SER A 143 -25.12 -37.35 -4.94
N PRO A 144 -26.19 -36.60 -5.26
CA PRO A 144 -26.90 -35.77 -4.29
C PRO A 144 -27.79 -36.64 -3.40
N ALA A 145 -27.59 -36.54 -2.07
CA ALA A 145 -28.51 -37.09 -1.08
C ALA A 145 -29.80 -36.25 -1.02
N PRO A 146 -30.98 -36.87 -0.80
CA PRO A 146 -32.26 -36.20 -0.81
C PRO A 146 -32.50 -35.38 0.47
N LEU A 147 -33.07 -34.19 0.28
CA LEU A 147 -33.56 -33.28 1.32
C LEU A 147 -34.68 -33.94 2.14
N THR A 148 -34.43 -34.22 3.41
CA THR A 148 -35.47 -34.48 4.40
C THR A 148 -36.14 -33.16 4.79
N ASN A 149 -37.38 -33.00 4.32
CA ASN A 149 -38.35 -32.04 4.84
C ASN A 149 -38.53 -32.26 6.35
N LEU A 150 -38.30 -31.21 7.14
CA LEU A 150 -38.75 -31.15 8.52
C LEU A 150 -40.04 -30.33 8.58
N ASP A 151 -41.04 -31.00 9.13
CA ASP A 151 -42.41 -30.61 9.44
C ASP A 151 -42.44 -29.45 10.47
N PRO A 152 -43.32 -28.44 10.33
CA PRO A 152 -43.53 -27.45 11.37
C PRO A 152 -44.57 -27.98 12.38
N LEU A 153 -44.10 -28.44 13.54
CA LEU A 153 -44.96 -28.74 14.67
C LEU A 153 -45.47 -27.43 15.30
N ASP A 154 -46.76 -27.22 15.08
CA ASP A 154 -47.64 -26.24 15.70
C ASP A 154 -47.91 -26.69 17.15
N GLU A 155 -47.28 -26.03 18.14
CA GLU A 155 -47.55 -26.29 19.56
C GLU A 155 -48.06 -25.02 20.25
N ARG A 156 -49.38 -24.92 20.23
CA ARG A 156 -50.22 -24.02 21.01
C ARG A 156 -50.23 -24.46 22.47
N ALA A 157 -49.51 -23.76 23.32
CA ALA A 157 -49.62 -23.90 24.77
C ALA A 157 -49.84 -22.52 25.39
N GLU A 158 -51.11 -22.18 25.64
CA GLU A 158 -51.46 -21.14 26.61
C GLU A 158 -51.33 -21.75 28.00
N GLY A 159 -50.42 -21.21 28.79
CA GLY A 159 -50.22 -21.53 30.19
C GLY A 159 -49.79 -20.28 30.93
N GLU A 160 -50.76 -19.58 31.51
CA GLU A 160 -50.54 -18.65 32.62
C GLU A 160 -49.96 -19.44 33.80
N ALA A 161 -48.75 -19.11 34.26
CA ALA A 161 -48.35 -19.12 35.68
C ALA A 161 -46.86 -18.77 35.85
N ASP A 162 -46.60 -17.95 36.86
CA ASP A 162 -45.33 -17.69 37.54
C ASP A 162 -44.21 -17.00 36.76
N THR A 163 -44.24 -15.67 36.89
CA THR A 163 -43.10 -14.75 36.75
C THR A 163 -41.99 -15.12 37.74
N GLU A 164 -41.19 -16.13 37.40
CA GLU A 164 -39.88 -16.34 38.01
C GLU A 164 -38.94 -15.21 37.55
N PRO A 165 -38.21 -14.52 38.46
CA PRO A 165 -37.24 -13.51 38.09
C PRO A 165 -36.08 -14.18 37.35
N GLY A 166 -36.20 -14.23 36.02
CA GLY A 166 -35.21 -14.85 35.14
C GLY A 166 -33.80 -14.36 35.45
N PRO A 167 -32.80 -15.27 35.43
CA PRO A 167 -31.43 -14.96 35.80
C PRO A 167 -30.93 -13.74 35.01
N PRO A 168 -30.20 -12.81 35.65
CA PRO A 168 -29.81 -11.55 35.03
C PRO A 168 -29.13 -11.81 33.70
N THR A 169 -29.80 -11.44 32.61
CA THR A 169 -29.29 -11.51 31.24
C THR A 169 -27.93 -10.82 31.23
N ARG A 170 -26.85 -11.60 31.18
CA ARG A 170 -25.49 -11.05 31.15
C ARG A 170 -25.41 -10.12 29.94
N PRO A 171 -24.98 -8.86 30.12
CA PRO A 171 -24.83 -7.94 29.01
C PRO A 171 -23.87 -8.58 28.00
N ALA A 172 -24.37 -8.79 26.77
CA ALA A 172 -23.55 -9.30 25.68
C ALA A 172 -22.43 -8.29 25.43
N ILE A 173 -21.21 -8.64 25.84
CA ILE A 173 -20.03 -7.81 25.55
C ILE A 173 -19.87 -7.85 24.03
N PRO A 174 -19.89 -6.70 23.33
CA PRO A 174 -19.63 -6.67 21.91
C PRO A 174 -18.20 -7.18 21.69
N LEU A 175 -18.10 -8.41 21.19
CA LEU A 175 -16.83 -9.05 20.88
C LEU A 175 -16.15 -8.25 19.78
N SER A 176 -15.16 -7.46 20.16
CA SER A 176 -14.35 -6.70 19.20
C SER A 176 -13.49 -7.67 18.41
N ALA A 177 -13.35 -7.47 17.10
CA ALA A 177 -12.50 -8.31 16.23
C ALA A 177 -11.04 -8.40 16.72
N ASN A 178 -10.61 -7.48 17.58
CA ASN A 178 -9.29 -7.47 18.21
C ASN A 178 -9.09 -8.55 19.29
N GLN A 179 -10.15 -9.20 19.78
CA GLN A 179 -10.02 -10.10 20.92
C GLN A 179 -9.18 -11.35 20.64
N TYR A 180 -9.09 -11.74 19.36
CA TYR A 180 -8.29 -12.89 18.92
C TYR A 180 -6.89 -12.48 18.44
N VAL A 181 -6.57 -11.19 18.50
CA VAL A 181 -5.29 -10.65 18.04
C VAL A 181 -4.39 -10.45 19.24
N GLU A 182 -3.26 -11.17 19.28
CA GLU A 182 -2.24 -10.97 20.31
C GLU A 182 -1.88 -9.49 20.44
N ARG A 183 -1.88 -8.98 21.68
CA ARG A 183 -1.59 -7.57 21.98
C ARG A 183 -0.24 -7.12 21.40
N GLU A 184 0.73 -8.03 21.35
CA GLU A 184 2.07 -7.78 20.81
C GLU A 184 2.07 -7.44 19.33
N MET A 185 1.13 -8.00 18.54
CA MET A 185 1.02 -7.68 17.12
C MET A 185 0.41 -6.29 16.87
N LEU A 186 -0.29 -5.72 17.86
CA LEU A 186 -0.88 -4.39 17.81
C LEU A 186 0.09 -3.29 18.28
N MET A 187 1.30 -3.64 18.71
CA MET A 187 2.30 -2.68 19.16
C MET A 187 2.88 -1.88 17.99
N GLY A 188 2.78 -0.55 18.06
CA GLY A 188 3.23 0.39 17.02
C GLY A 188 2.41 0.37 15.74
N VAL A 189 1.22 -0.23 15.79
CA VAL A 189 0.26 -0.23 14.68
C VAL A 189 -0.58 1.03 14.73
N SER A 190 -0.70 1.71 13.58
CA SER A 190 -1.62 2.82 13.40
C SER A 190 -2.26 2.77 12.03
N LEU A 191 -3.52 3.19 11.93
CA LEU A 191 -4.25 3.25 10.68
C LEU A 191 -5.24 4.41 10.68
N GLY A 192 -5.56 4.93 9.50
CA GLY A 192 -6.56 5.96 9.32
C GLY A 192 -6.28 6.89 8.15
N PHE A 193 -7.07 7.96 8.05
CA PHE A 193 -6.94 8.98 6.99
C PHE A 193 -6.04 10.16 7.39
N ASN A 194 -5.61 10.20 8.66
CA ASN A 194 -4.68 11.21 9.16
C ASN A 194 -3.25 10.92 8.69
N LEU A 195 -2.33 11.84 8.94
CA LEU A 195 -0.91 11.59 8.69
C LEU A 195 -0.40 10.48 9.64
N PRO A 196 0.38 9.51 9.15
CA PRO A 196 0.98 8.49 10.00
C PRO A 196 1.96 9.12 11.00
N VAL A 197 1.88 8.70 12.26
CA VAL A 197 2.77 9.17 13.33
C VAL A 197 3.98 8.24 13.39
N ILE A 198 5.14 8.78 13.03
CA ILE A 198 6.41 8.05 13.09
C ILE A 198 7.03 8.28 14.48
N SER A 199 6.91 7.29 15.36
CA SER A 199 7.46 7.32 16.72
C SER A 199 8.55 6.27 16.93
N THR A 200 9.53 6.59 17.77
CA THR A 200 10.51 5.64 18.32
C THR A 200 9.87 4.64 19.26
N GLU A 201 8.82 5.05 19.98
CA GLU A 201 8.13 4.21 20.93
C GLU A 201 7.01 3.41 20.26
N LEU A 202 7.05 2.09 20.47
CA LEU A 202 6.01 1.18 20.06
C LEU A 202 4.88 1.21 21.09
N LEU A 203 3.89 2.05 20.85
CA LEU A 203 2.69 2.12 21.70
C LEU A 203 1.62 1.14 21.20
N PRO A 204 0.85 0.48 22.09
CA PRO A 204 -0.28 -0.32 21.66
C PRO A 204 -1.29 0.54 20.91
N MET A 205 -1.89 -0.02 19.86
CA MET A 205 -2.96 0.66 19.11
C MET A 205 -4.09 1.08 20.06
N THR A 206 -4.39 2.38 20.12
CA THR A 206 -5.37 2.95 21.06
C THR A 206 -6.81 2.71 20.63
N ASN A 207 -7.06 2.68 19.32
CA ASN A 207 -8.37 2.48 18.73
C ASN A 207 -8.59 1.00 18.43
N ALA A 208 -9.84 0.53 18.52
CA ALA A 208 -10.19 -0.80 18.03
C ALA A 208 -9.96 -0.88 16.51
N MET A 209 -9.43 -2.00 16.02
CA MET A 209 -9.35 -2.28 14.59
C MET A 209 -10.78 -2.23 13.98
N PRO A 210 -11.00 -1.43 12.92
CA PRO A 210 -12.28 -1.38 12.26
C PRO A 210 -12.55 -2.68 11.49
N ASN A 211 -13.81 -3.11 11.45
CA ASN A 211 -14.25 -4.22 10.58
C ASN A 211 -14.38 -3.78 9.12
N VAL A 212 -14.74 -2.51 8.89
CA VAL A 212 -14.93 -1.96 7.55
C VAL A 212 -14.15 -0.66 7.43
N ILE A 213 -13.28 -0.58 6.42
CA ILE A 213 -12.53 0.61 6.05
C ILE A 213 -13.10 1.10 4.72
N THR A 214 -13.83 2.21 4.75
CA THR A 214 -14.45 2.77 3.56
C THR A 214 -13.52 3.73 2.84
N LEU A 215 -13.08 3.39 1.63
CA LEU A 215 -12.24 4.24 0.79
C LEU A 215 -13.09 5.20 -0.06
N PRO A 216 -12.86 6.51 0.07
CA PRO A 216 -13.50 7.50 -0.80
C PRO A 216 -12.94 7.43 -2.24
N TYR A 217 -13.63 8.11 -3.17
CA TYR A 217 -13.24 8.22 -4.57
C TYR A 217 -13.06 9.69 -4.98
N GLY A 218 -12.03 9.99 -5.76
CA GLY A 218 -11.71 11.35 -6.21
C GLY A 218 -10.79 12.12 -5.25
N LYS A 219 -11.14 13.38 -4.93
CA LYS A 219 -10.31 14.29 -4.13
C LYS A 219 -10.47 14.02 -2.64
N ALA A 220 -9.83 12.96 -2.16
CA ALA A 220 -10.03 12.48 -0.79
C ALA A 220 -8.71 12.11 -0.11
N PRO A 221 -8.66 12.11 1.24
CA PRO A 221 -7.44 11.73 1.95
C PRO A 221 -7.09 10.26 1.69
N VAL A 222 -5.79 9.98 1.70
CA VAL A 222 -5.25 8.63 1.52
C VAL A 222 -5.36 7.87 2.84
N PHE A 223 -5.86 6.64 2.79
CA PHE A 223 -5.85 5.77 3.97
C PHE A 223 -4.46 5.18 4.16
N HIS A 224 -3.92 5.23 5.38
CA HIS A 224 -2.66 4.59 5.72
C HIS A 224 -2.87 3.42 6.70
N PHE A 225 -1.96 2.44 6.63
CA PHE A 225 -1.80 1.38 7.61
C PHE A 225 -0.30 1.17 7.89
N GLN A 226 0.12 1.58 9.07
CA GLN A 226 1.48 1.49 9.55
C GLN A 226 1.67 0.29 10.49
N ALA A 227 2.83 -0.35 10.39
CA ALA A 227 3.30 -1.36 11.32
C ALA A 227 4.83 -1.25 11.54
N PRO A 228 5.36 -1.86 12.61
CA PRO A 228 6.79 -1.85 12.90
C PRO A 228 7.66 -2.53 11.84
N GLY A 229 7.10 -3.48 11.07
CA GLY A 229 7.84 -4.22 10.07
C GLY A 229 6.94 -4.89 9.04
N TRP A 230 7.54 -5.28 7.90
CA TRP A 230 6.81 -5.88 6.78
C TRP A 230 6.14 -7.20 7.17
N ARG A 231 6.85 -8.08 7.87
CA ARG A 231 6.32 -9.39 8.28
C ARG A 231 5.18 -9.25 9.29
N LYS A 232 5.38 -8.43 10.32
CA LYS A 232 4.35 -8.13 11.34
C LYS A 232 3.08 -7.56 10.70
N LEU A 233 3.22 -6.69 9.71
CA LEU A 233 2.10 -6.16 8.94
C LEU A 233 1.31 -7.27 8.24
N LEU A 234 1.98 -8.14 7.46
CA LEU A 234 1.31 -9.22 6.74
C LEU A 234 0.64 -10.23 7.67
N LYS A 235 1.34 -10.63 8.75
CA LYS A 235 0.81 -11.56 9.77
C LYS A 235 -0.41 -10.99 10.48
N LEU A 236 -0.37 -9.72 10.85
CA LEU A 236 -1.52 -9.02 11.43
C LEU A 236 -2.70 -8.99 10.44
N MET A 237 -2.46 -8.62 9.18
CA MET A 237 -3.50 -8.61 8.15
C MET A 237 -4.14 -9.99 7.91
N ALA A 238 -3.33 -11.05 7.91
CA ALA A 238 -3.82 -12.42 7.77
C ALA A 238 -4.74 -12.86 8.93
N ARG A 239 -4.49 -12.35 10.15
CA ARG A 239 -5.31 -12.65 11.34
C ARG A 239 -6.55 -11.77 11.47
N LEU A 240 -6.61 -10.63 10.78
CA LEU A 240 -7.73 -9.70 10.79
C LEU A 240 -8.80 -10.05 9.74
N SER A 241 -9.34 -11.27 9.81
CA SER A 241 -10.31 -11.78 8.82
C SER A 241 -11.62 -10.99 8.74
N ALA A 242 -12.03 -10.36 9.84
CA ALA A 242 -13.22 -9.51 9.89
C ALA A 242 -13.01 -8.14 9.24
N THR A 243 -11.77 -7.69 9.06
CA THR A 243 -11.46 -6.38 8.49
C THR A 243 -11.44 -6.44 6.97
N ARG A 244 -12.23 -5.56 6.36
CA ARG A 244 -12.28 -5.39 4.90
C ARG A 244 -12.26 -3.94 4.47
N VAL A 245 -11.74 -3.72 3.28
CA VAL A 245 -11.67 -2.44 2.60
C VAL A 245 -12.77 -2.40 1.55
N GLU A 246 -13.66 -1.42 1.66
CA GLU A 246 -14.81 -1.24 0.77
C GLU A 246 -14.77 0.16 0.15
N PRO A 247 -15.33 0.36 -1.04
CA PRO A 247 -15.53 1.72 -1.54
C PRO A 247 -16.70 2.38 -0.79
N THR A 248 -16.68 3.71 -0.66
CA THR A 248 -17.85 4.44 -0.16
C THR A 248 -19.05 4.27 -1.10
N ILE A 249 -20.27 4.42 -0.59
CA ILE A 249 -21.49 4.37 -1.43
C ILE A 249 -21.45 5.43 -2.54
N GLU A 250 -20.89 6.60 -2.24
CA GLU A 250 -20.65 7.68 -3.21
C GLU A 250 -19.64 7.29 -4.29
N ALA A 251 -18.58 6.55 -3.92
CA ALA A 251 -17.61 6.05 -4.89
C ALA A 251 -18.27 5.09 -5.90
N ILE A 252 -19.11 4.18 -5.40
CA ILE A 252 -19.83 3.20 -6.24
C ILE A 252 -20.76 3.91 -7.23
N SER A 253 -21.46 4.95 -6.80
CA SER A 253 -22.40 5.68 -7.66
C SER A 253 -21.71 6.54 -8.72
N VAL A 254 -20.53 7.07 -8.43
CA VAL A 254 -19.79 7.97 -9.34
C VAL A 254 -18.96 7.19 -10.37
N ALA A 255 -18.32 6.09 -9.98
CA ALA A 255 -17.30 5.45 -10.81
C ALA A 255 -17.86 4.85 -12.11
N LYS A 256 -19.06 4.23 -12.09
CA LYS A 256 -19.62 3.50 -13.25
C LYS A 256 -18.74 2.35 -13.79
N HIS A 257 -17.68 1.96 -13.07
CA HIS A 257 -16.78 0.86 -13.39
C HIS A 257 -16.34 0.15 -12.11
N ASP A 258 -15.75 -1.03 -12.27
CA ASP A 258 -15.23 -1.80 -11.15
C ASP A 258 -14.10 -1.04 -10.45
N LEU A 259 -14.30 -0.77 -9.16
CA LEU A 259 -13.34 -0.05 -8.34
C LEU A 259 -12.19 -0.98 -7.93
N LYS A 260 -10.97 -0.55 -8.24
CA LYS A 260 -9.74 -1.28 -7.93
C LYS A 260 -8.95 -0.56 -6.84
N LEU A 261 -8.15 -1.31 -6.10
CA LEU A 261 -7.29 -0.77 -5.04
C LEU A 261 -5.89 -0.49 -5.57
N ARG A 262 -5.40 0.74 -5.40
CA ARG A 262 -3.99 1.09 -5.59
C ARG A 262 -3.27 1.07 -4.25
N THR A 263 -2.07 0.48 -4.25
CA THR A 263 -1.25 0.34 -3.05
C THR A 263 0.12 0.95 -3.26
N VAL A 264 0.54 1.82 -2.34
CA VAL A 264 1.90 2.33 -2.24
C VAL A 264 2.48 1.86 -0.92
N ILE A 265 3.64 1.22 -0.96
CA ILE A 265 4.35 0.70 0.21
C ILE A 265 5.50 1.66 0.50
N GLN A 266 5.56 2.18 1.71
CA GLN A 266 6.62 3.07 2.15
C GLN A 266 7.38 2.47 3.33
N PHE A 267 8.70 2.56 3.28
CA PHE A 267 9.61 2.27 4.37
C PHE A 267 10.17 3.58 4.90
N VAL A 268 9.95 3.87 6.16
CA VAL A 268 10.34 5.14 6.78
C VAL A 268 11.26 4.88 7.96
N LYS A 269 12.40 5.55 7.95
CA LYS A 269 13.35 5.54 9.03
C LYS A 269 12.93 6.56 10.07
N ILE A 270 12.88 6.17 11.35
CA ILE A 270 12.43 7.06 12.44
C ILE A 270 13.44 8.20 12.65
N HIS A 271 14.72 7.87 12.54
CA HIS A 271 15.82 8.81 12.69
C HIS A 271 17.00 8.41 11.79
N HIS A 272 17.80 9.36 11.30
CA HIS A 272 18.89 9.08 10.36
C HIS A 272 19.95 8.14 10.94
N SER A 273 20.15 8.15 12.26
CA SER A 273 21.06 7.22 12.96
C SER A 273 20.38 5.93 13.45
N ALA A 274 19.05 5.82 13.42
CA ALA A 274 18.37 4.60 13.83
C ALA A 274 18.72 3.45 12.87
N SER A 275 18.59 2.21 13.30
CA SER A 275 18.59 1.05 12.37
C SER A 275 17.16 0.63 12.01
N GLU A 276 16.17 1.13 12.75
CA GLU A 276 14.78 0.71 12.67
C GLU A 276 14.02 1.43 11.54
N TRP A 277 13.23 0.64 10.81
CA TRP A 277 12.37 1.09 9.73
C TRP A 277 10.91 0.76 10.06
N ARG A 278 10.01 1.71 9.85
CA ARG A 278 8.56 1.50 9.86
C ARG A 278 8.08 1.16 8.46
N THR A 279 7.04 0.34 8.37
CA THR A 279 6.37 0.03 7.09
C THR A 279 5.00 0.69 7.10
N VAL A 280 4.70 1.47 6.07
CA VAL A 280 3.43 2.17 5.89
C VAL A 280 2.83 1.77 4.56
N LEU A 281 1.62 1.22 4.57
CA LEU A 281 0.81 1.06 3.37
C LEU A 281 -0.03 2.30 3.19
N TYR A 282 -0.12 2.79 1.95
CA TYR A 282 -1.06 3.81 1.53
C TYR A 282 -2.02 3.21 0.51
N LEU A 283 -3.31 3.31 0.81
CA LEU A 283 -4.40 2.70 0.07
C LEU A 283 -5.30 3.79 -0.52
N THR A 284 -5.54 3.71 -1.82
CA THR A 284 -6.47 4.60 -2.54
C THR A 284 -7.30 3.81 -3.53
N THR A 285 -8.51 4.25 -3.80
CA THR A 285 -9.27 3.77 -4.95
C THR A 285 -8.59 4.21 -6.25
N ASP A 286 -8.48 3.30 -7.22
CA ASP A 286 -7.94 3.59 -8.54
C ASP A 286 -8.76 4.68 -9.23
N HIS A 287 -8.11 5.53 -10.02
CA HIS A 287 -8.79 6.56 -10.80
C HIS A 287 -8.28 6.51 -12.24
N PRO A 288 -9.17 6.45 -13.24
CA PRO A 288 -8.76 6.45 -14.63
C PRO A 288 -7.99 7.73 -14.93
N VAL A 289 -6.90 7.59 -15.68
CA VAL A 289 -6.08 8.71 -16.12
C VAL A 289 -6.81 9.42 -17.26
N PRO A 290 -7.12 10.72 -17.15
CA PRO A 290 -7.75 11.45 -18.24
C PRO A 290 -6.89 11.41 -19.51
N SER A 291 -7.50 11.12 -20.66
CA SER A 291 -6.80 11.02 -21.95
C SER A 291 -6.22 12.36 -22.42
N ASN A 292 -6.77 13.47 -21.95
CA ASN A 292 -6.31 14.83 -22.25
C ASN A 292 -5.16 15.31 -21.34
N LEU A 293 -4.72 14.50 -20.37
CA LEU A 293 -3.65 14.88 -19.45
C LEU A 293 -2.29 14.79 -20.17
N PRO A 294 -1.47 15.87 -20.20
CA PRO A 294 -0.14 15.80 -20.77
C PRO A 294 0.71 14.78 -20.00
N ASN A 295 1.46 13.95 -20.72
CA ASN A 295 2.24 12.85 -20.17
C ASN A 295 1.41 11.82 -19.38
N SER A 296 0.16 11.54 -19.79
CA SER A 296 -0.69 10.50 -19.17
C SER A 296 -0.01 9.12 -19.08
N TYR A 297 0.87 8.80 -20.04
CA TYR A 297 1.64 7.55 -20.08
C TYR A 297 2.46 7.29 -18.80
N LYS A 298 2.89 8.32 -18.07
CA LYS A 298 3.70 8.14 -16.84
C LYS A 298 2.93 7.45 -15.72
N TYR A 299 1.59 7.51 -15.75
CA TYR A 299 0.73 6.87 -14.75
C TYR A 299 0.24 5.48 -15.18
N THR A 300 0.45 5.11 -16.45
CA THR A 300 -0.02 3.85 -17.04
C THR A 300 1.11 2.91 -17.42
N ASN A 301 2.37 3.38 -17.48
CA ASN A 301 3.55 2.59 -17.83
C ASN A 301 3.98 1.55 -16.77
N GLY A 302 3.37 1.56 -15.58
CA GLY A 302 3.73 0.66 -14.49
C GLY A 302 5.03 1.04 -13.76
N ASP A 303 5.50 2.29 -13.87
CA ASP A 303 6.68 2.75 -13.13
C ASP A 303 6.41 2.74 -11.62
N VAL A 304 7.18 1.91 -10.92
CA VAL A 304 7.09 1.70 -9.46
C VAL A 304 7.49 2.93 -8.65
N ASN A 305 8.13 3.92 -9.28
CA ASN A 305 8.56 5.17 -8.65
C ASN A 305 7.59 6.33 -8.90
N VAL A 306 6.58 6.14 -9.75
CA VAL A 306 5.60 7.17 -10.07
C VAL A 306 4.32 6.89 -9.30
N LEU A 307 3.94 7.81 -8.43
CA LEU A 307 2.70 7.70 -7.66
C LEU A 307 1.48 7.60 -8.60
N PRO A 308 0.47 6.77 -8.26
CA PRO A 308 -0.74 6.64 -9.06
C PRO A 308 -1.44 7.99 -9.27
N TYR A 309 -2.19 8.11 -10.38
CA TYR A 309 -2.92 9.35 -10.70
C TYR A 309 -3.86 9.81 -9.58
N SER A 310 -4.41 8.90 -8.79
CA SER A 310 -5.22 9.20 -7.60
C SER A 310 -4.52 10.16 -6.61
N TYR A 311 -3.19 10.10 -6.50
CA TYR A 311 -2.41 10.97 -5.62
C TYR A 311 -2.26 12.40 -6.14
N THR A 312 -2.69 12.68 -7.37
CA THR A 312 -2.74 14.05 -7.92
C THR A 312 -4.05 14.77 -7.60
N LEU A 313 -5.05 14.03 -7.11
CA LEU A 313 -6.39 14.56 -6.81
C LEU A 313 -6.49 15.14 -5.40
N SER A 314 -5.59 14.74 -4.50
CA SER A 314 -5.54 15.17 -3.10
C SER A 314 -4.15 15.69 -2.72
N PRO A 315 -4.02 16.46 -1.62
CA PRO A 315 -2.72 16.85 -1.10
C PRO A 315 -1.85 15.62 -0.82
N LEU A 316 -0.63 15.62 -1.36
CA LEU A 316 0.29 14.50 -1.20
C LEU A 316 0.73 14.38 0.28
N PRO A 317 0.63 13.19 0.90
CA PRO A 317 1.13 12.95 2.25
C PRO A 317 2.59 13.40 2.37
N THR A 318 2.91 14.10 3.45
CA THR A 318 4.23 14.77 3.61
C THR A 318 5.39 13.80 3.42
N LEU A 319 5.26 12.57 3.94
CA LEU A 319 6.31 11.55 3.82
C LEU A 319 6.54 11.08 2.38
N LEU A 320 5.57 11.21 1.47
CA LEU A 320 5.71 10.81 0.07
C LEU A 320 6.31 11.91 -0.82
N ARG A 321 6.62 13.09 -0.26
CA ARG A 321 7.15 14.24 -1.01
C ARG A 321 8.65 14.13 -1.31
N ASP A 322 9.41 13.43 -0.46
CA ASP A 322 10.88 13.39 -0.52
C ASP A 322 11.45 12.48 -1.62
N GLY A 323 10.59 11.96 -2.50
CA GLY A 323 10.96 11.07 -3.59
C GLY A 323 11.05 9.59 -3.18
N PRO A 324 11.22 8.69 -4.17
CA PRO A 324 11.13 7.24 -3.99
C PRO A 324 12.34 6.61 -3.29
N GLU A 325 13.49 7.27 -3.29
CA GLU A 325 14.79 6.68 -2.91
C GLU A 325 15.61 7.60 -1.97
N SER A 326 14.96 8.19 -0.98
CA SER A 326 15.65 8.93 0.08
C SER A 326 16.32 7.97 1.08
N SER A 327 17.37 8.44 1.76
CA SER A 327 18.05 7.68 2.82
C SER A 327 17.15 7.42 4.04
N MET A 328 16.17 8.31 4.26
CA MET A 328 15.19 8.23 5.33
C MET A 328 13.89 7.57 4.89
N VAL A 329 13.57 7.63 3.60
CA VAL A 329 12.27 7.21 3.07
C VAL A 329 12.47 6.50 1.74
N LYS A 330 11.91 5.30 1.64
CA LYS A 330 11.80 4.58 0.37
C LYS A 330 10.35 4.28 0.11
N TYR A 331 9.85 4.46 -1.10
CA TYR A 331 8.52 3.97 -1.44
C TYR A 331 8.52 3.18 -2.73
N TYR A 332 7.54 2.28 -2.83
CA TYR A 332 7.32 1.40 -3.95
C TYR A 332 5.82 1.40 -4.28
N VAL A 333 5.48 1.81 -5.50
CA VAL A 333 4.12 1.70 -6.02
C VAL A 333 3.96 0.31 -6.58
N VAL A 334 3.00 -0.45 -6.07
CA VAL A 334 2.72 -1.80 -6.59
C VAL A 334 2.10 -1.65 -7.98
N PRO A 335 2.75 -2.09 -9.07
CA PRO A 335 2.19 -1.98 -10.42
C PRO A 335 1.25 -3.16 -10.70
N SER A 336 0.35 -3.00 -11.65
CA SER A 336 -0.45 -4.11 -12.15
C SER A 336 0.40 -4.96 -13.07
N THR A 337 0.68 -6.19 -12.68
CA THR A 337 1.33 -7.19 -13.54
C THR A 337 0.28 -8.20 -14.02
N PRO A 338 0.57 -9.00 -15.07
CA PRO A 338 -0.32 -10.07 -15.49
C PRO A 338 -0.57 -11.12 -14.38
N SER A 339 0.42 -11.34 -13.52
CA SER A 339 0.35 -12.27 -12.37
C SER A 339 -0.29 -11.65 -11.13
N THR A 340 -0.14 -10.33 -10.95
CA THR A 340 -0.59 -9.58 -9.78
C THR A 340 -1.35 -8.33 -10.24
N PRO A 341 -2.60 -8.48 -10.75
CA PRO A 341 -3.43 -7.35 -11.13
C PRO A 341 -3.93 -6.59 -9.90
N TYR A 342 -4.35 -5.33 -10.07
CA TYR A 342 -4.95 -4.59 -8.96
C TYR A 342 -6.16 -5.31 -8.37
N PRO A 343 -6.26 -5.42 -7.02
CA PRO A 343 -7.38 -6.10 -6.40
C PRO A 343 -8.66 -5.30 -6.58
N ASN A 344 -9.76 -6.00 -6.85
CA ASN A 344 -11.09 -5.40 -6.87
C ASN A 344 -11.55 -5.09 -5.44
N LEU A 345 -12.35 -4.04 -5.29
CA LEU A 345 -13.03 -3.71 -4.04
C LEU A 345 -14.46 -4.26 -4.05
N PRO A 346 -14.96 -4.81 -2.93
CA PRO A 346 -14.32 -4.90 -1.62
C PRO A 346 -13.23 -5.99 -1.51
N ILE A 347 -12.24 -5.79 -0.64
CA ILE A 347 -11.18 -6.78 -0.34
C ILE A 347 -10.96 -6.91 1.17
N ASN A 348 -10.93 -8.14 1.68
CA ASN A 348 -10.59 -8.40 3.09
C ASN A 348 -9.07 -8.37 3.33
N PHE A 349 -8.66 -8.18 4.58
CA PHE A 349 -7.24 -8.08 4.94
C PHE A 349 -6.43 -9.35 4.64
N PRO A 350 -6.92 -10.58 4.84
CA PRO A 350 -6.20 -11.78 4.45
C PRO A 350 -5.91 -11.86 2.94
N ASN A 351 -6.89 -11.54 2.09
CA ASN A 351 -6.68 -11.50 0.64
C ASN A 351 -5.73 -10.37 0.24
N LEU A 352 -5.79 -9.23 0.91
CA LEU A 352 -4.85 -8.13 0.69
C LEU A 352 -3.42 -8.53 1.09
N ALA A 353 -3.25 -9.28 2.19
CA ALA A 353 -1.96 -9.82 2.60
C ALA A 353 -1.39 -10.79 1.54
N MET A 354 -2.24 -11.68 1.00
CA MET A 354 -1.86 -12.58 -0.09
C MET A 354 -1.47 -11.82 -1.36
N TYR A 355 -2.22 -10.78 -1.74
CA TYR A 355 -1.88 -9.90 -2.85
C TYR A 355 -0.50 -9.24 -2.66
N LEU A 356 -0.24 -8.70 -1.48
CA LEU A 356 1.05 -8.08 -1.15
C LEU A 356 2.20 -9.11 -1.18
N GLN A 357 1.95 -10.33 -0.70
CA GLN A 357 2.91 -11.41 -0.78
C GLN A 357 3.21 -11.80 -2.24
N SER A 358 2.20 -11.89 -3.11
CA SER A 358 2.39 -12.09 -4.55
C SER A 358 3.21 -10.98 -5.20
N ALA A 359 2.96 -9.71 -4.83
CA ALA A 359 3.78 -8.59 -5.32
C ALA A 359 5.26 -8.71 -4.92
N VAL A 360 5.56 -9.18 -3.70
CA VAL A 360 6.94 -9.46 -3.27
C VAL A 360 7.54 -10.63 -4.03
N GLN A 361 6.77 -11.68 -4.32
CA GLN A 361 7.24 -12.80 -5.13
C GLN A 361 7.57 -12.36 -6.56
N ASP A 362 6.71 -11.57 -7.19
CA ASP A 362 6.97 -10.98 -8.51
C ASP A 362 8.25 -10.15 -8.50
N SER A 363 8.43 -9.33 -7.45
CA SER A 363 9.66 -8.56 -7.23
C SER A 363 10.91 -9.45 -7.14
N ARG A 364 10.83 -10.57 -6.40
CA ARG A 364 11.94 -11.53 -6.27
C ARG A 364 12.21 -12.26 -7.60
N ARG A 365 11.18 -12.59 -8.39
CA ARG A 365 11.32 -13.21 -9.72
C ARG A 365 11.98 -12.26 -10.71
N ALA A 366 11.67 -10.96 -10.62
CA ALA A 366 12.28 -9.91 -11.42
C ALA A 366 13.72 -9.56 -11.00
N ALA A 367 14.36 -10.27 -10.06
CA ALA A 367 15.72 -9.95 -9.60
C ALA A 367 16.78 -9.95 -10.71
N ASN A 368 16.57 -10.75 -11.76
CA ASN A 368 17.45 -10.82 -12.93
C ASN A 368 17.08 -9.80 -14.01
N ASP A 369 15.92 -9.17 -13.90
CA ASP A 369 15.44 -8.16 -14.83
C ASP A 369 15.90 -6.78 -14.35
N SER A 370 16.96 -6.26 -14.99
CA SER A 370 17.61 -5.03 -14.55
C SER A 370 16.87 -3.76 -14.96
N SER A 371 15.87 -3.84 -15.84
CA SER A 371 15.20 -2.66 -16.40
C SER A 371 13.82 -2.38 -15.78
N SER A 372 13.11 -3.37 -15.22
CA SER A 372 11.69 -3.21 -14.86
C SER A 372 11.40 -2.50 -13.54
N GLY A 373 12.40 -2.19 -12.71
CA GLY A 373 12.19 -1.60 -11.38
C GLY A 373 11.44 -2.50 -10.38
N LEU A 374 10.80 -3.58 -10.85
CA LEU A 374 10.02 -4.53 -10.06
C LEU A 374 10.85 -5.16 -8.94
N ARG A 375 12.16 -5.35 -9.13
CA ARG A 375 13.06 -5.89 -8.09
C ARG A 375 13.20 -5.02 -6.83
N LYS A 376 12.80 -3.74 -6.91
CA LYS A 376 13.02 -2.76 -5.83
C LYS A 376 12.29 -3.13 -4.55
N LEU A 377 11.06 -3.67 -4.62
CA LEU A 377 10.28 -4.00 -3.42
C LEU A 377 11.01 -5.02 -2.54
N ALA A 378 11.42 -6.16 -3.11
CA ALA A 378 12.16 -7.18 -2.39
C ALA A 378 13.49 -6.61 -1.85
N GLN A 379 14.19 -5.80 -2.65
CA GLN A 379 15.42 -5.13 -2.23
C GLN A 379 15.18 -4.18 -1.05
N TYR A 380 14.09 -3.41 -1.05
CA TYR A 380 13.75 -2.50 0.04
C TYR A 380 13.42 -3.28 1.31
N ILE A 381 12.58 -4.31 1.23
CA ILE A 381 12.28 -5.19 2.37
C ILE A 381 13.57 -5.78 2.96
N ASP A 382 14.43 -6.36 2.12
CA ASP A 382 15.69 -6.95 2.56
C ASP A 382 16.64 -5.91 3.14
N SER A 383 16.68 -4.68 2.60
CA SER A 383 17.58 -3.62 3.07
C SER A 383 17.10 -2.93 4.36
N CYS A 384 15.78 -2.80 4.54
CA CYS A 384 15.16 -2.10 5.67
C CYS A 384 14.96 -3.02 6.87
N HIS A 385 14.79 -4.33 6.67
CA HIS A 385 14.48 -5.30 7.73
C HIS A 385 15.53 -6.41 7.82
N GLN A 386 16.83 -6.05 7.86
CA GLN A 386 17.93 -7.01 7.96
C GLN A 386 17.97 -7.74 9.30
N THR A 387 17.60 -7.05 10.37
CA THR A 387 17.85 -7.46 11.76
C THR A 387 16.62 -8.07 12.43
N ASP A 388 15.58 -8.45 11.71
CA ASP A 388 14.35 -8.95 12.32
C ASP A 388 14.65 -10.24 13.14
N PRO A 389 14.69 -10.15 14.48
CA PRO A 389 15.19 -11.23 15.33
C PRO A 389 14.24 -12.43 15.34
N GLU A 390 12.99 -12.24 14.89
CA GLU A 390 12.00 -13.29 14.72
C GLU A 390 12.44 -14.36 13.70
N ARG A 391 13.40 -14.06 12.82
CA ARG A 391 14.05 -15.06 11.94
C ARG A 391 14.99 -16.03 12.67
N VAL A 392 15.37 -15.72 13.91
CA VAL A 392 16.38 -16.45 14.68
C VAL A 392 15.78 -17.06 15.95
N ALA A 393 14.46 -17.17 16.07
CA ALA A 393 13.87 -18.10 17.03
C ALA A 393 13.90 -19.49 16.40
N PRO A 394 14.92 -20.35 16.68
CA PRO A 394 14.79 -21.76 16.38
C PRO A 394 13.56 -22.25 17.12
N ILE A 395 12.60 -22.75 16.35
CA ILE A 395 11.55 -23.62 16.84
C ILE A 395 12.29 -24.76 17.56
N ASP A 396 12.09 -24.82 18.87
CA ASP A 396 12.52 -25.87 19.77
C ASP A 396 14.02 -25.93 20.20
N PRO A 397 14.37 -25.43 21.40
CA PRO A 397 15.66 -25.67 22.02
C PRO A 397 15.85 -27.08 22.63
N GLU A 398 14.85 -27.97 22.66
CA GLU A 398 15.01 -29.29 23.31
C GLU A 398 15.70 -30.36 22.45
N VAL A 399 15.77 -30.23 21.12
CA VAL A 399 16.28 -31.33 20.26
C VAL A 399 17.77 -31.20 19.85
N VAL A 400 18.47 -30.10 20.17
CA VAL A 400 19.87 -29.89 19.73
C VAL A 400 20.89 -29.93 20.87
N SER A 401 20.67 -30.80 21.86
CA SER A 401 21.75 -31.27 22.72
C SER A 401 22.49 -32.43 22.06
N LYS A 402 23.33 -32.17 21.02
CA LYS A 402 24.46 -32.99 20.53
C LYS A 402 24.88 -32.61 19.09
N ARG A 403 25.47 -31.44 18.88
CA ARG A 403 26.33 -31.26 17.69
C ARG A 403 27.45 -30.25 17.89
N GLY A 404 28.54 -30.77 18.43
CA GLY A 404 29.89 -30.54 17.90
C GLY A 404 30.48 -29.13 18.01
N VAL A 405 31.30 -28.96 19.03
CA VAL A 405 32.40 -27.99 19.07
C VAL A 405 33.29 -28.21 17.83
N GLY A 406 33.17 -27.35 16.83
CA GLY A 406 33.88 -27.54 15.55
C GLY A 406 33.88 -26.30 14.66
N GLY A 407 33.94 -25.11 15.25
CA GLY A 407 34.28 -23.90 14.52
C GLY A 407 35.78 -23.65 14.59
N MET A 408 36.43 -23.36 13.44
CA MET A 408 37.39 -22.24 13.29
C MET A 408 38.29 -22.25 12.03
N ILE A 409 38.15 -23.15 11.04
CA ILE A 409 39.10 -23.17 9.89
C ILE A 409 38.43 -23.15 8.50
N LYS A 410 37.50 -22.23 8.23
CA LYS A 410 36.88 -22.13 6.90
C LYS A 410 36.73 -20.69 6.39
N ARG A 411 37.81 -19.91 6.48
CA ARG A 411 37.83 -18.50 6.04
C ARG A 411 38.72 -18.18 4.84
N VAL A 412 39.32 -19.15 4.14
CA VAL A 412 40.14 -18.83 2.97
C VAL A 412 39.83 -19.81 1.84
N MET A 413 39.47 -19.26 0.68
CA MET A 413 39.03 -19.90 -0.57
C MET A 413 37.58 -20.43 -0.62
N GLY A 414 36.81 -19.85 -1.54
CA GLY A 414 35.77 -20.61 -2.23
C GLY A 414 34.41 -19.94 -2.31
N ARG A 415 34.23 -19.11 -3.34
CA ARG A 415 33.01 -19.07 -4.17
C ARG A 415 31.70 -19.11 -3.39
N HIS A 416 31.23 -17.93 -3.00
CA HIS A 416 29.92 -17.67 -2.40
C HIS A 416 28.78 -18.13 -3.33
N LYS A 417 28.49 -19.43 -3.38
CA LYS A 417 27.19 -19.93 -3.83
C LYS A 417 26.21 -19.61 -2.71
N SER A 418 25.67 -18.40 -2.73
CA SER A 418 24.53 -18.04 -1.89
C SER A 418 23.40 -19.02 -2.18
N ASN A 419 22.96 -19.77 -1.16
CA ASN A 419 21.76 -20.61 -1.20
C ASN A 419 20.51 -19.71 -1.26
N LYS A 420 20.38 -18.95 -2.36
CA LYS A 420 19.44 -17.83 -2.50
C LYS A 420 18.00 -18.29 -2.79
N ASN A 421 17.79 -19.57 -3.08
CA ASN A 421 16.50 -20.07 -3.55
C ASN A 421 15.61 -20.69 -2.46
N SER A 422 16.07 -20.85 -1.22
CA SER A 422 15.27 -21.50 -0.17
C SER A 422 14.49 -20.53 0.73
N ARG A 423 14.53 -19.22 0.48
CA ARG A 423 13.92 -18.19 1.35
C ARG A 423 12.45 -17.87 1.03
N GLY A 424 11.88 -18.48 0.00
CA GLY A 424 10.57 -18.04 -0.53
C GLY A 424 9.35 -18.64 0.16
N ASN A 425 9.46 -19.84 0.73
CA ASN A 425 8.27 -20.63 1.09
C ASN A 425 7.80 -20.41 2.53
N ASP A 426 8.72 -20.19 3.48
CA ASP A 426 8.40 -20.03 4.91
C ASP A 426 7.42 -18.89 5.17
N GLU A 427 7.52 -17.80 4.40
CA GLU A 427 6.67 -16.61 4.52
C GLU A 427 5.24 -16.86 4.00
N ILE A 428 5.04 -17.85 3.13
CA ILE A 428 3.71 -18.21 2.62
C ILE A 428 3.00 -19.12 3.63
N TYR A 429 3.73 -20.06 4.24
CA TYR A 429 3.15 -20.99 5.21
C TYR A 429 2.58 -20.24 6.43
N ASP A 430 3.30 -19.25 6.97
CA ASP A 430 2.84 -18.43 8.11
C ASP A 430 1.55 -17.61 7.79
N LEU A 431 1.27 -17.35 6.50
CA LEU A 431 0.07 -16.63 6.07
C LEU A 431 -1.12 -17.57 5.75
N VAL A 432 -0.84 -18.81 5.34
CA VAL A 432 -1.84 -19.74 4.78
C VAL A 432 -2.34 -20.76 5.80
N THR A 433 -1.57 -21.09 6.84
CA THR A 433 -2.05 -21.94 7.94
C THR A 433 -2.40 -21.10 9.17
N PRO A 434 -3.64 -20.61 9.29
CA PRO A 434 -4.11 -19.95 10.51
C PRO A 434 -4.36 -20.95 11.65
N PHE A 435 -4.19 -22.25 11.42
CA PHE A 435 -4.35 -23.27 12.45
C PHE A 435 -3.19 -23.16 13.45
N VAL A 436 -3.46 -22.49 14.56
CA VAL A 436 -2.65 -22.53 15.78
C VAL A 436 -2.53 -23.99 16.18
N SER A 437 -1.34 -24.56 16.06
CA SER A 437 -1.07 -25.95 16.46
C SER A 437 -1.28 -26.22 17.96
N ASP A 438 -1.45 -25.17 18.77
CA ASP A 438 -1.39 -25.27 20.25
C ASP A 438 -2.76 -25.40 20.94
N GLU A 439 -3.89 -25.41 20.21
CA GLU A 439 -5.23 -25.41 20.82
C GLU A 439 -6.03 -26.72 20.60
N TRP A 440 -5.56 -27.61 19.72
CA TRP A 440 -6.28 -28.83 19.31
C TRP A 440 -5.47 -30.13 19.51
N GLY A 441 -4.61 -30.18 20.54
CA GLY A 441 -3.88 -31.38 20.93
C GLY A 441 -3.19 -31.29 22.27
#